data_AF-B2ADM7-F1
#
_entry.id   AF-B2ADM7-F1
#
_cell.length_a   1.000
_cell.length_b   1.000
_cell.length_c   1.000
_cell.angle_alpha   90.00
_cell.angle_beta   90.00
_cell.angle_gamma   90.00
#
_symmetry.space_group_name_H-M   'P 1'
#
loop_
_entity.id
_entity.type
_entity.pdbx_description
1 polymer ?
#
loop_
_entity_poly.entity_id
_entity_poly.type
_entity_poly.pdbx_seq_one_letter_code
_entity_poly.pdbx_strand_id
1 'polypeptide(L)'
;MTEGQKLLIEACEAEGVERYVAGDWTLDYDKLQYGEHPQKDCQKRVKEFLQEDGRKVKGVHMLIGIFYETLWSDYFGVFRPGEGEGVVMRYWGTGEEVWEGLSYDDAARYSANVALDEEAVGVVTCE
;
A
#
# COMPACT_ATOMS: atom_id res chain seq x y z
N MET A 1 3.68 -2.60 13.75
CA MET A 1 3.79 -2.80 12.29
C MET A 1 5.26 -2.97 11.88
N THR A 2 6.14 -1.96 12.04
CA THR A 2 7.55 -2.03 11.59
C THR A 2 8.33 -3.20 12.18
N GLU A 3 8.43 -3.31 13.52
CA GLU A 3 9.24 -4.36 14.15
C GLU A 3 8.73 -5.78 13.86
N GLY A 4 7.40 -5.94 13.69
CA GLY A 4 6.81 -7.23 13.32
C GLY A 4 7.21 -7.67 11.91
N GLN A 5 7.24 -6.74 10.95
CA GLN A 5 7.71 -7.05 9.59
C GLN A 5 9.21 -7.31 9.57
N LYS A 6 10.02 -6.54 10.30
CA LYS A 6 11.48 -6.78 10.39
C LYS A 6 11.81 -8.18 10.90
N LEU A 7 11.15 -8.61 11.97
CA LEU A 7 11.33 -9.97 12.51
C LEU A 7 10.97 -11.05 11.47
N LEU A 8 9.89 -10.85 10.72
CA LEU A 8 9.48 -11.80 9.68
C LEU A 8 10.46 -11.81 8.50
N ILE A 9 10.99 -10.65 8.11
CA ILE A 9 12.02 -10.52 7.08
C ILE A 9 13.29 -11.28 7.48
N GLU A 10 13.76 -11.13 8.72
CA GLU A 10 14.92 -11.88 9.24
C GLU A 10 14.67 -13.40 9.23
N ALA A 11 13.46 -13.84 9.58
CA ALA A 11 13.08 -15.25 9.49
C ALA A 11 13.06 -15.74 8.03
N CYS A 12 12.55 -14.94 7.10
CA CYS A 12 12.61 -15.23 5.66
C CYS A 12 14.06 -15.40 5.17
N GLU A 13 14.98 -14.53 5.60
CA GLU A 13 16.41 -14.66 5.25
C GLU A 13 17.03 -15.93 5.83
N ALA A 14 16.70 -16.29 7.07
CA ALA A 14 17.20 -17.50 7.72
C ALA A 14 16.76 -18.78 6.99
N GLU A 15 15.53 -18.78 6.45
CA GLU A 15 14.95 -19.90 5.69
C GLU A 15 15.27 -19.84 4.19
N GLY A 16 16.03 -18.84 3.72
CA GLY A 16 16.42 -18.72 2.32
C GLY A 16 15.27 -18.31 1.38
N VAL A 17 14.26 -17.63 1.89
CA VAL A 17 13.18 -17.07 1.07
C VAL A 17 13.72 -15.93 0.20
N GLU A 18 13.44 -15.98 -1.10
CA GLU A 18 14.01 -15.04 -2.07
C GLU A 18 13.30 -13.68 -2.09
N ARG A 19 11.98 -13.66 -1.87
CA ARG A 19 11.15 -12.46 -1.97
C ARG A 19 10.18 -12.34 -0.77
N TYR A 20 9.99 -11.11 -0.31
CA TYR A 20 9.07 -10.78 0.77
C TYR A 20 8.08 -9.72 0.32
N VAL A 21 6.79 -10.05 0.35
CA VAL A 21 5.70 -9.10 0.07
C VAL A 21 5.42 -8.26 1.32
N ALA A 22 5.75 -6.98 1.24
CA ALA A 22 5.59 -6.07 2.36
C ALA A 22 4.13 -5.62 2.56
N GLY A 23 3.81 -5.33 3.82
CA GLY A 23 2.48 -4.90 4.27
C GLY A 23 2.11 -3.48 3.89
N ASP A 24 1.98 -3.21 2.59
CA ASP A 24 1.81 -1.85 2.05
C ASP A 24 0.37 -1.55 1.62
N TRP A 25 -0.08 -2.11 0.48
CA TRP A 25 -1.39 -1.89 -0.17
C TRP A 25 -1.93 -0.46 0.00
N THR A 26 -1.18 0.51 -0.52
CA THR A 26 -1.40 1.93 -0.21
C THR A 26 -1.02 2.84 -1.37
N LEU A 27 -1.32 4.13 -1.24
CA LEU A 27 -0.73 5.21 -2.05
C LEU A 27 0.79 5.16 -2.07
N ASP A 28 1.37 5.82 -3.08
CA ASP A 28 2.80 6.01 -3.23
C ASP A 28 3.40 6.88 -2.12
N TYR A 29 3.96 6.23 -1.10
CA TYR A 29 4.57 6.89 0.06
C TYR A 29 6.03 7.31 -0.18
N ASP A 30 6.63 6.99 -1.33
CA ASP A 30 7.99 7.47 -1.65
C ASP A 30 8.00 8.98 -1.86
N LYS A 31 6.88 9.52 -2.36
CA LYS A 31 6.67 10.96 -2.57
C LYS A 31 6.52 11.76 -1.27
N LEU A 32 6.28 11.10 -0.14
CA LEU A 32 6.07 11.73 1.16
C LEU A 32 7.38 11.87 1.94
N GLN A 33 7.55 12.93 2.69
CA GLN A 33 8.57 13.04 3.73
C GLN A 33 8.10 12.37 5.02
N TYR A 34 9.04 11.94 5.84
CA TYR A 34 8.74 11.43 7.18
C TYR A 34 7.95 12.46 7.99
N GLY A 35 6.86 12.03 8.60
CA GLY A 35 5.99 12.88 9.42
C GLY A 35 4.88 13.63 8.65
N GLU A 36 4.92 13.69 7.32
CA GLU A 36 3.80 14.25 6.53
C GLU A 36 2.54 13.39 6.63
N HIS A 37 2.73 12.06 6.64
CA HIS A 37 1.67 11.11 6.96
C HIS A 37 2.23 10.05 7.92
N PRO A 38 2.20 10.28 9.24
CA PRO A 38 2.87 9.41 10.22
C PRO A 38 2.44 7.93 10.16
N GLN A 39 1.20 7.66 9.73
CA GLN A 39 0.70 6.31 9.49
C GLN A 39 1.41 5.57 8.33
N LYS A 40 2.13 6.29 7.46
CA LYS A 40 2.90 5.75 6.33
C LYS A 40 4.40 5.64 6.58
N ASP A 41 4.89 6.28 7.65
CA ASP A 41 6.31 6.22 8.02
C ASP A 41 6.76 4.80 8.38
N CYS A 42 5.84 3.92 8.80
CA CYS A 42 6.19 2.54 9.13
C CYS A 42 6.49 1.69 7.89
N GLN A 43 5.85 1.94 6.75
CA GLN A 43 6.14 1.29 5.47
C GLN A 43 7.50 1.75 4.93
N LYS A 44 7.78 3.07 4.99
CA LYS A 44 9.09 3.62 4.60
C LYS A 44 10.25 2.95 5.34
N ARG A 45 10.13 2.77 6.66
CA ARG A 45 11.13 2.06 7.48
C ARG A 45 11.31 0.59 7.12
N VAL A 46 10.23 -0.09 6.72
CA VAL A 46 10.31 -1.50 6.28
C VAL A 46 10.98 -1.59 4.91
N LYS A 47 10.66 -0.68 4.00
CA LYS A 47 11.33 -0.57 2.70
C LYS A 47 12.83 -0.29 2.84
N GLU A 48 13.19 0.68 3.68
CA GLU A 48 14.61 0.97 3.99
C GLU A 48 15.32 -0.26 4.55
N PHE A 49 14.69 -0.99 5.47
CA PHE A 49 15.24 -2.21 6.06
C PHE A 49 15.49 -3.32 5.03
N LEU A 50 14.59 -3.49 4.05
CA LEU A 50 14.75 -4.42 2.93
C LEU A 50 15.82 -3.99 1.93
N GLN A 51 16.20 -2.71 1.93
CA GLN A 51 17.23 -2.11 1.06
C GLN A 51 18.60 -1.98 1.74
N GLU A 52 18.72 -2.36 3.02
CA GLU A 52 20.00 -2.37 3.73
C GLU A 52 21.03 -3.27 3.05
N ASP A 53 22.28 -2.80 2.98
CA ASP A 53 23.38 -3.56 2.40
C ASP A 53 23.56 -4.91 3.12
N GLY A 54 23.64 -5.99 2.33
CA GLY A 54 23.83 -7.34 2.83
C GLY A 54 22.53 -8.13 3.03
N ARG A 55 21.36 -7.52 2.83
CA ARG A 55 20.09 -8.24 2.74
C ARG A 55 20.05 -9.14 1.50
N LYS A 56 19.49 -10.33 1.67
CA LYS A 56 19.34 -11.34 0.62
C LYS A 56 17.92 -11.43 0.10
N VAL A 57 16.94 -11.23 1.00
CA VAL A 57 15.52 -11.25 0.64
C VAL A 57 15.17 -9.94 -0.07
N LYS A 58 14.53 -10.05 -1.23
CA LYS A 58 14.12 -8.89 -2.02
C LYS A 58 12.73 -8.44 -1.58
N GLY A 59 12.58 -7.15 -1.29
CA GLY A 59 11.28 -6.56 -0.95
C GLY A 59 10.37 -6.40 -2.17
N VAL A 60 9.08 -6.64 -1.99
CA VAL A 60 8.02 -6.35 -2.97
C VAL A 60 6.99 -5.43 -2.32
N HIS A 61 6.81 -4.24 -2.88
CA HIS A 61 6.01 -3.16 -2.32
C HIS A 61 4.86 -2.81 -3.27
N MET A 62 3.64 -3.23 -2.92
CA MET A 62 2.44 -2.99 -3.74
C MET A 62 1.80 -1.64 -3.40
N LEU A 63 1.96 -0.66 -4.28
CA LEU A 63 1.41 0.69 -4.12
C LEU A 63 0.17 0.86 -5.01
N ILE A 64 -0.96 0.34 -4.52
CA ILE A 64 -2.21 0.20 -5.28
C ILE A 64 -3.26 1.29 -4.97
N GLY A 65 -2.87 2.36 -4.28
CA GLY A 65 -3.77 3.47 -3.98
C GLY A 65 -4.77 3.17 -2.85
N ILE A 66 -6.02 3.63 -3.02
CA ILE A 66 -7.11 3.47 -2.04
C ILE A 66 -8.03 2.31 -2.39
N PHE A 67 -8.55 1.61 -1.38
CA PHE A 67 -9.63 0.65 -1.60
C PHE A 67 -10.95 1.37 -1.85
N TYR A 68 -11.62 1.03 -2.96
CA TYR A 68 -12.90 1.63 -3.33
C TYR A 68 -13.98 1.36 -2.29
N GLU A 69 -14.01 0.17 -1.70
CA GLU A 69 -14.94 -0.17 -0.64
C GLU A 69 -14.80 0.78 0.56
N THR A 70 -13.56 1.10 0.95
CA THR A 70 -13.31 2.06 2.03
C THR A 70 -13.65 3.49 1.59
N LEU A 71 -13.25 3.89 0.37
CA LEU A 71 -13.50 5.23 -0.17
C LEU A 71 -14.99 5.56 -0.24
N TRP A 72 -15.81 4.60 -0.68
CA TRP A 72 -17.26 4.75 -0.84
C TRP A 72 -18.04 4.45 0.44
N SER A 73 -17.39 3.93 1.48
CA SER A 73 -17.99 3.78 2.79
C SER A 73 -18.06 5.09 3.57
N ASP A 74 -18.80 5.07 4.67
CA ASP A 74 -18.87 6.19 5.61
C ASP A 74 -17.54 6.51 6.30
N TYR A 75 -16.52 5.66 6.17
CA TYR A 75 -15.23 5.78 6.85
C TYR A 75 -14.52 7.10 6.52
N PHE A 76 -14.37 7.42 5.23
CA PHE A 76 -13.83 8.72 4.80
C PHE A 76 -14.90 9.79 4.70
N GLY A 77 -16.16 9.40 4.55
CA GLY A 77 -17.28 10.34 4.44
C GLY A 77 -17.28 11.18 3.17
N VAL A 78 -16.56 10.72 2.14
CA VAL A 78 -16.52 11.30 0.80
C VAL A 78 -17.87 11.12 0.12
N PHE A 79 -18.40 9.90 0.13
CA PHE A 79 -19.67 9.57 -0.52
C PHE A 79 -20.76 9.43 0.54
N ARG A 80 -21.76 10.32 0.47
CA ARG A 80 -22.86 10.41 1.44
C ARG A 80 -24.20 10.30 0.70
N PRO A 81 -24.62 9.07 0.35
CA PRO A 81 -25.94 8.87 -0.24
C PRO A 81 -27.03 9.11 0.82
N GLY A 82 -28.04 9.90 0.50
CA GLY A 82 -29.15 10.18 1.41
C GLY A 82 -28.86 11.26 2.46
N GLU A 83 -27.74 11.99 2.34
CA GLU A 83 -27.55 13.24 3.07
C GLU A 83 -28.35 14.36 2.38
N GLY A 84 -29.45 14.80 3.00
CA GLY A 84 -30.37 15.77 2.40
C GLY A 84 -31.34 15.15 1.40
N GLU A 85 -31.52 15.79 0.23
CA GLU A 85 -32.45 15.33 -0.82
C GLU A 85 -31.76 14.46 -1.91
N GLY A 86 -30.47 14.12 -1.75
CA GLY A 86 -29.74 13.44 -2.82
C GLY A 86 -28.43 12.77 -2.36
N VAL A 87 -27.48 12.71 -3.30
CA VAL A 87 -26.13 12.18 -3.07
C VAL A 87 -25.18 13.36 -2.89
N VAL A 88 -24.49 13.40 -1.74
CA VAL A 88 -23.46 14.41 -1.47
C VAL A 88 -22.09 13.78 -1.66
N MET A 89 -21.22 14.47 -2.40
CA MET A 89 -19.81 14.12 -2.55
C MET A 89 -18.95 15.21 -1.92
N ARG A 90 -18.20 14.85 -0.88
CA ARG A 90 -17.26 15.74 -0.19
C ARG A 90 -15.85 15.48 -0.72
N TYR A 91 -15.09 16.55 -0.92
CA TYR A 91 -13.70 16.50 -1.35
C TYR A 91 -12.88 17.51 -0.56
N TRP A 92 -11.57 17.34 -0.57
CA TRP A 92 -10.60 18.27 -0.02
C TRP A 92 -9.69 18.75 -1.14
N GLY A 93 -9.36 20.05 -1.15
CA GLY A 93 -8.55 20.65 -2.21
C GLY A 93 -9.39 21.34 -3.27
N THR A 94 -8.99 21.22 -4.53
CA THR A 94 -9.67 21.86 -5.67
C THR A 94 -10.83 21.02 -6.20
N GLY A 95 -10.83 19.72 -5.93
CA GLY A 95 -11.77 18.76 -6.50
C GLY A 95 -11.33 18.21 -7.85
N GLU A 96 -10.09 18.52 -8.26
CA GLU A 96 -9.48 18.03 -9.50
C GLU A 96 -8.37 17.00 -9.23
N GLU A 97 -8.11 16.70 -7.96
CA GLU A 97 -7.11 15.73 -7.55
C GLU A 97 -7.47 14.33 -8.05
N VAL A 98 -6.51 13.66 -8.69
CA VAL A 98 -6.66 12.29 -9.17
C VAL A 98 -6.55 11.33 -8.00
N TRP A 99 -7.53 10.43 -7.89
CA TRP A 99 -7.49 9.32 -6.95
C TRP A 99 -7.29 8.01 -7.69
N GLU A 100 -6.27 7.27 -7.27
CA GLU A 100 -5.97 5.93 -7.75
C GLU A 100 -6.39 4.92 -6.70
N GLY A 101 -6.96 3.80 -7.13
CA GLY A 101 -7.48 2.80 -6.22
C GLY A 101 -7.97 1.55 -6.93
N LEU A 102 -8.30 0.52 -6.15
CA LEU A 102 -8.81 -0.75 -6.62
C LEU A 102 -9.94 -1.24 -5.71
N SER A 103 -10.78 -2.15 -6.19
CA SER A 103 -11.61 -2.97 -5.31
C SER A 103 -10.74 -3.95 -4.50
N TYR A 104 -11.28 -4.50 -3.41
CA TYR A 104 -10.60 -5.57 -2.68
C TYR A 104 -10.35 -6.80 -3.56
N ASP A 105 -11.31 -7.15 -4.43
CA ASP A 105 -11.19 -8.30 -5.33
C ASP A 105 -10.08 -8.09 -6.36
N ASP A 106 -9.99 -6.90 -6.95
CA ASP A 106 -8.95 -6.57 -7.92
C ASP A 106 -7.57 -6.48 -7.25
N ALA A 107 -7.50 -5.91 -6.04
CA ALA A 107 -6.28 -5.87 -5.24
C ALA A 107 -5.80 -7.28 -4.87
N ALA A 108 -6.71 -8.18 -4.50
CA ALA A 108 -6.38 -9.57 -4.20
C ALA A 108 -5.87 -10.30 -5.45
N ARG A 109 -6.54 -10.11 -6.60
CA ARG A 109 -6.11 -10.68 -7.89
C ARG A 109 -4.74 -10.16 -8.32
N TYR A 110 -4.52 -8.86 -8.21
CA TYR A 110 -3.21 -8.26 -8.49
C TYR A 110 -2.12 -8.80 -7.55
N SER A 111 -2.42 -8.88 -6.25
CA SER A 111 -1.48 -9.42 -5.26
C SER A 111 -1.09 -10.87 -5.57
N ALA A 112 -2.05 -11.70 -5.99
CA ALA A 112 -1.78 -13.07 -6.40
C ALA A 112 -0.89 -13.13 -7.65
N ASN A 113 -1.14 -12.27 -8.64
CA ASN A 113 -0.30 -12.20 -9.84
C ASN A 113 1.13 -11.75 -9.51
N VAL A 114 1.30 -10.73 -8.67
CA VAL A 114 2.61 -10.25 -8.20
C VAL A 114 3.36 -11.33 -7.41
N ALA A 115 2.66 -12.11 -6.59
CA ALA A 115 3.28 -13.20 -5.85
C ALA A 115 3.82 -14.30 -6.79
N LEU A 116 3.09 -14.60 -7.87
CA LEU A 116 3.48 -15.58 -8.89
C LEU A 116 4.57 -15.09 -9.84
N ASP A 117 4.72 -13.79 -10.01
CA ASP A 117 5.79 -13.20 -10.81
C ASP A 117 7.12 -13.19 -10.02
N GLU A 118 8.05 -14.05 -10.42
CA GLU A 118 9.37 -14.17 -9.78
C GLU A 118 10.25 -12.93 -9.96
N GLU A 119 9.99 -12.13 -11.00
CA GLU A 119 10.74 -10.92 -11.30
C GLU A 119 10.16 -9.68 -10.59
N ALA A 120 8.97 -9.78 -9.99
CA ALA A 120 8.36 -8.68 -9.25
C ALA A 120 9.14 -8.39 -7.96
N VAL A 121 9.95 -7.33 -8.00
CA VAL A 121 10.79 -6.85 -6.90
C VAL A 121 10.81 -5.32 -6.89
N GLY A 122 10.98 -4.72 -5.71
CA GLY A 122 10.89 -3.28 -5.52
C GLY A 122 9.45 -2.80 -5.47
N VAL A 123 9.20 -1.60 -5.99
CA VAL A 123 7.85 -1.01 -6.04
C VAL A 123 7.12 -1.53 -7.28
N VAL A 124 5.90 -2.04 -7.08
CA VAL A 124 5.01 -2.48 -8.15
C VAL A 124 3.67 -1.76 -8.05
N THR A 125 3.17 -1.32 -9.21
CA THR A 125 1.92 -0.57 -9.37
C THR A 125 1.02 -1.26 -10.40
N CYS A 126 -0.29 -1.03 -10.31
CA CYS A 126 -1.21 -1.43 -11.37
C CYS A 126 -1.12 -0.41 -12.51
N GLU A 127 -0.43 -0.75 -13.60
CA GLU A 127 -0.53 -0.07 -14.90
C GLU A 127 -1.45 -0.84 -15.86
#